data_AF-A0A382QFV4-F1
#
_entry.id   AF-A0A382QFV4-F1
#
_cell.length_a   1.000
_cell.length_b   1.000
_cell.length_c   1.000
_cell.angle_alpha   90.00
_cell.angle_beta   90.00
_cell.angle_gamma   90.00
#
_symmetry.space_group_name_H-M   'P 1'
#
loop_
_entity.id
_entity.type
_entity.pdbx_description
1 polymer ?
#
loop_
_entity_poly.entity_id
_entity_poly.type
_entity_poly.pdbx_seq_one_letter_code
_entity_poly.pdbx_strand_id
1 'polypeptide(L)'
;MKQSKLWIGGQHVDPTGGEYFDDLNPSDQSLLAKVAKATAKDVDRAIGVAKETFKEFSQTQAKEREKILSDAASLVERDKDE
;
A
#
# COMPACT_ATOMS: atom_id res chain seq x y z
N MET A 1 -0.80 -6.25 -19.04
CA MET A 1 0.21 -5.39 -18.37
C MET A 1 -0.36 -4.98 -17.01
N LYS A 2 0.30 -5.31 -15.89
CA LYS A 2 -0.17 -4.92 -14.56
C LYS A 2 0.22 -3.45 -14.30
N GLN A 3 -0.74 -2.64 -13.86
CA GLN A 3 -0.51 -1.24 -13.47
C GLN A 3 -0.93 -1.09 -12.01
N SER A 4 0.00 -0.69 -11.15
CA SER A 4 -0.31 -0.51 -9.73
C SER A 4 -1.04 0.81 -9.48
N LYS A 5 -1.75 0.89 -8.37
CA LYS A 5 -2.32 2.13 -7.83
C LYS A 5 -1.67 2.41 -6.48
N LEU A 6 -1.71 3.66 -6.02
CA LEU A 6 -1.34 3.98 -4.65
C LEU A 6 -2.43 3.44 -3.70
N TRP A 7 -2.07 3.06 -2.48
CA TRP A 7 -3.03 2.69 -1.44
C TRP A 7 -3.03 3.77 -0.35
N ILE A 8 -4.05 4.62 -0.34
CA ILE A 8 -4.14 5.77 0.57
C ILE A 8 -5.52 5.77 1.20
N GLY A 9 -5.59 5.77 2.54
CA GLY A 9 -6.85 5.80 3.28
C GLY A 9 -7.75 4.59 3.08
N GLY A 10 -7.15 3.41 2.87
CA GLY A 10 -7.90 2.16 2.64
C GLY A 10 -8.47 2.03 1.23
N GLN A 11 -7.97 2.80 0.26
CA GLN A 11 -8.46 2.80 -1.12
C GLN A 11 -7.31 2.81 -2.13
N HIS A 12 -7.55 2.16 -3.28
CA HIS A 12 -6.69 2.29 -4.46
C HIS A 12 -6.94 3.62 -5.16
N VAL A 13 -5.90 4.43 -5.33
CA VAL A 13 -5.97 5.76 -5.96
C VAL A 13 -4.89 5.92 -7.03
N ASP A 14 -5.22 6.61 -8.11
CA ASP A 14 -4.24 6.95 -9.14
C ASP A 14 -3.28 8.04 -8.63
N PRO A 15 -2.00 8.05 -9.07
CA PRO A 15 -1.06 9.08 -8.68
C PRO A 15 -1.52 10.42 -9.24
N THR A 16 -1.47 11.47 -8.42
CA THR A 16 -1.94 12.81 -8.80
C THR A 16 -1.15 13.43 -9.96
N GLY A 17 0.08 12.96 -10.20
CA GLY A 17 0.90 13.37 -11.35
C GLY A 17 0.60 12.60 -12.64
N GLY A 18 -0.20 11.52 -12.58
CA GLY A 18 -0.47 10.64 -13.72
C GLY A 18 0.74 9.84 -14.22
N GLU A 19 1.90 9.96 -13.56
CA GLU A 19 3.14 9.30 -13.95
C GLU A 19 3.26 7.89 -13.36
N TYR A 20 3.95 7.03 -14.10
CA TYR A 20 4.28 5.66 -13.72
C TYR A 20 5.72 5.36 -14.13
N PHE A 21 6.38 4.45 -13.41
CA PHE A 21 7.70 3.94 -13.77
C PHE A 21 7.63 2.44 -14.05
N ASP A 22 8.56 1.98 -14.88
CA ASP A 22 8.63 0.58 -15.28
C ASP A 22 9.34 -0.24 -14.19
N ASP A 23 8.69 -1.31 -13.76
CA ASP A 23 9.26 -2.35 -12.92
C ASP A 23 9.73 -3.48 -13.84
N LEU A 24 11.04 -3.71 -13.86
CA LEU A 24 11.69 -4.61 -14.81
C LEU A 24 12.16 -5.87 -14.09
N ASN A 25 12.03 -7.02 -14.75
CA ASN A 25 12.57 -8.26 -14.26
C ASN A 25 14.11 -8.18 -14.24
N PRO A 26 14.78 -8.39 -13.10
CA PRO A 26 16.23 -8.30 -13.02
C PRO A 26 16.96 -9.40 -13.82
N SER A 27 16.30 -10.52 -14.17
CA SER A 27 16.97 -11.61 -14.92
C SER A 27 17.11 -11.34 -16.42
N ASP A 28 16.16 -10.63 -17.02
CA ASP A 28 16.06 -10.47 -18.48
C ASP A 28 15.62 -9.07 -18.94
N GLN A 29 15.39 -8.13 -18.01
CA GLN A 29 14.91 -6.77 -18.26
C GLN A 29 13.52 -6.67 -18.91
N SER A 30 12.74 -7.75 -18.93
CA SER A 30 11.37 -7.71 -19.38
C SER A 30 10.49 -6.86 -18.45
N LEU A 31 9.47 -6.21 -19.00
CA LEU A 31 8.55 -5.37 -18.22
C LEU A 31 7.60 -6.25 -17.39
N LEU A 32 7.71 -6.16 -16.06
CA LEU A 32 6.80 -6.84 -15.11
C LEU A 32 5.53 -6.03 -14.88
N ALA A 33 5.68 -4.74 -14.54
CA ALA A 33 4.57 -3.86 -14.19
C ALA A 33 4.91 -2.40 -14.44
N LYS A 34 3.87 -1.55 -14.46
CA LYS A 34 4.01 -0.09 -14.32
C LYS A 34 3.56 0.33 -12.93
N VAL A 35 4.46 0.91 -12.16
CA VAL A 35 4.21 1.28 -10.76
C VAL A 35 3.89 2.78 -10.66
N ALA A 36 2.82 3.11 -9.92
CA ALA A 36 2.39 4.49 -9.71
C ALA A 36 3.52 5.33 -9.08
N LYS A 37 3.85 6.47 -9.69
CA LYS A 37 4.85 7.40 -9.19
C LYS A 37 4.17 8.46 -8.33
N ALA A 38 4.22 8.27 -7.01
CA ALA A 38 3.61 9.20 -6.07
C ALA A 38 4.24 10.60 -6.16
N THR A 39 3.41 11.64 -6.13
CA THR A 39 3.88 13.03 -6.02
C THR A 39 3.94 13.48 -4.56
N ALA A 40 4.54 14.65 -4.31
CA ALA A 40 4.48 15.29 -2.99
C ALA A 40 3.04 15.44 -2.46
N LYS A 41 2.07 15.74 -3.35
CA LYS A 41 0.65 15.86 -2.96
C LYS A 41 0.05 14.53 -2.50
N ASP A 42 0.44 13.43 -3.14
CA ASP A 42 0.01 12.09 -2.72
C ASP A 42 0.58 11.74 -1.36
N VAL A 43 1.85 12.07 -1.12
CA VAL A 43 2.51 11.88 0.17
C VAL A 43 1.84 12.72 1.27
N ASP A 44 1.59 14.01 1.02
CA ASP A 44 0.90 14.88 1.97
C ASP A 44 -0.50 14.36 2.33
N ARG A 45 -1.24 13.88 1.32
CA ARG A 45 -2.55 13.25 1.52
C ARG A 45 -2.44 11.99 2.38
N ALA A 46 -1.48 11.11 2.10
CA ALA A 46 -1.25 9.89 2.87
C ALA A 46 -0.90 10.20 4.33
N ILE A 47 -0.03 11.19 4.57
CA ILE A 47 0.34 11.64 5.91
C ILE A 47 -0.88 12.23 6.63
N GLY A 48 -1.67 13.06 5.96
CA GLY A 48 -2.87 13.65 6.53
C GLY A 48 -3.87 12.60 7.00
N VAL A 49 -4.16 11.61 6.16
CA VAL A 49 -5.05 10.50 6.51
C VAL A 49 -4.47 9.66 7.65
N ALA A 50 -3.18 9.30 7.59
CA ALA A 50 -2.54 8.52 8.63
C ALA A 50 -2.57 9.23 9.99
N LYS A 51 -2.33 10.54 10.03
CA LYS A 51 -2.41 11.35 11.26
C LYS A 51 -3.83 11.39 11.82
N GLU A 52 -4.84 11.48 10.97
CA GLU A 52 -6.24 11.48 11.40
C GLU A 52 -6.62 10.11 11.98
N THR A 53 -6.39 9.03 11.23
CA THR A 53 -6.68 7.66 11.69
C THR A 53 -5.92 7.30 12.96
N PHE A 54 -4.70 7.80 13.13
CA PHE A 54 -3.90 7.53 14.32
C PHE A 54 -4.55 8.03 15.61
N LYS A 55 -5.34 9.11 15.58
CA LYS A 55 -6.01 9.65 16.78
C LYS A 55 -6.92 8.61 17.45
N GLU A 56 -7.63 7.83 16.65
CA GLU A 56 -8.50 6.75 17.14
C GLU A 56 -7.71 5.45 17.29
N PHE A 57 -6.90 5.09 16.29
CA PHE A 57 -6.17 3.83 16.28
C PHE A 57 -5.20 3.70 17.45
N SER A 58 -4.57 4.80 17.88
CA SER A 58 -3.66 4.78 19.04
C SER A 58 -4.35 4.45 20.36
N GLN A 59 -5.67 4.67 20.44
CA GLN A 59 -6.49 4.42 21.64
C GLN A 59 -7.08 3.00 21.66
N THR A 60 -6.91 2.22 20.58
CA THR A 60 -7.36 0.82 20.53
C THR A 60 -6.69 -0.02 21.61
N GLN A 61 -7.35 -1.10 22.05
CA GLN A 61 -6.72 -2.01 22.99
C GLN A 61 -5.62 -2.84 22.32
N ALA A 62 -4.60 -3.23 23.09
CA ALA A 62 -3.53 -4.09 22.58
C ALA A 62 -4.07 -5.38 21.94
N LYS A 63 -5.10 -5.99 22.55
CA LYS A 63 -5.77 -7.20 22.06
C LYS A 63 -6.46 -7.01 20.71
N GLU A 64 -7.03 -5.83 20.45
CA GLU A 64 -7.64 -5.53 19.16
C GLU A 64 -6.58 -5.46 18.06
N ARG A 65 -5.45 -4.80 18.34
CA ARG A 65 -4.31 -4.74 17.42
C ARG A 65 -3.65 -6.09 17.21
N GLU A 66 -3.53 -6.91 18.26
CA GLU A 66 -3.05 -8.30 18.17
C GLU A 66 -3.90 -9.11 17.20
N LYS A 67 -5.23 -9.01 17.32
CA LYS A 67 -6.15 -9.71 16.41
C LYS A 67 -5.93 -9.29 14.96
N ILE A 68 -5.85 -7.98 14.69
CA ILE A 68 -5.61 -7.46 13.33
C ILE A 68 -4.30 -8.01 12.75
N LEU A 69 -3.22 -8.02 13.53
CA LEU A 69 -1.92 -8.55 13.08
C LEU A 69 -1.95 -10.07 12.87
N SER A 70 -2.65 -10.81 13.73
CA SER A 70 -2.79 -12.27 13.62
C SER A 70 -3.61 -12.67 12.41
N ASP A 71 -4.70 -11.94 12.13
CA ASP A 71 -5.52 -12.12 10.93
C ASP A 71 -4.68 -11.83 9.67
N ALA A 72 -3.90 -10.74 9.67
CA ALA A 72 -3.00 -10.41 8.56
C ALA A 72 -1.92 -11.48 8.33
N ALA A 73 -1.29 -11.99 9.40
CA ALA A 73 -0.31 -13.07 9.31
C ALA A 73 -0.93 -14.36 8.74
N SER A 74 -2.17 -14.67 9.12
CA SER A 74 -2.89 -15.83 8.60
C SER A 74 -3.15 -15.71 7.10
N LEU A 75 -3.43 -14.51 6.60
CA LEU A 75 -3.57 -14.25 5.16
C LEU A 75 -2.24 -14.45 4.43
N VAL A 76 -1.14 -13.95 4.98
CA VAL A 76 0.20 -14.13 4.39
C VAL A 76 0.58 -15.62 4.33
N GLU A 77 0.33 -16.40 5.38
CA GLU A 77 0.62 -17.84 5.38
C GLU A 77 -0.25 -18.62 4.39
N ARG A 78 -1.53 -18.23 4.25
CA ARG A 78 -2.45 -18.83 3.28
C ARG A 78 -1.95 -18.63 1.84
N ASP A 79 -1.41 -17.45 1.54
CA ASP A 79 -1.06 -17.01 0.19
C ASP A 79 0.45 -17.20 -0.14
N LYS A 80 1.20 -17.94 0.68
CA LYS A 80 2.67 -18.06 0.57
C LYS A 80 3.21 -18.63 -0.74
N ASP A 81 2.39 -19.38 -1.46
CA ASP A 81 2.74 -20.06 -2.70
C ASP A 81 2.32 -19.25 -3.95
N GLU A 82 1.69 -18.07 -3.76
CA GLU A 82 1.43 -17.07 -4.82
C GLU A 82 2.64 -16.13 -5.05
#